data_AF-A0AAV2SFC3-F1
#
_entry.id   AF-A0AAV2SFC3-F1
#
_cell.length_a   1.000
_cell.length_b   1.000
_cell.length_c   1.000
_cell.angle_alpha   90.00
_cell.angle_beta   90.00
_cell.angle_gamma   90.00
#
_symmetry.space_group_name_H-M   'P 1'
#
loop_
_entity.id
_entity.type
_entity.pdbx_description
1 polymer ?
#
loop_
_entity_poly.entity_id
_entity_poly.type
_entity_poly.pdbx_seq_one_letter_code
_entity_poly.pdbx_strand_id
1 'polypeptide(L)'
;VRLIVEQCPGLVELDVSDGTQLTAMCVQTIINQLRQVEYLSFSRCYTVQPDAYLELKSMPNLRYLDVYGILNEKALSTLRQSLPHIQINKYLFSSVARPTVGIRRTSIWGLRVRD
;
A
#
# COMPACT_ATOMS: atom_id res chain seq x y z
N VAL A 1 -5.59 -9.27 8.55
CA VAL A 1 -4.97 -9.40 7.21
C VAL A 1 -5.08 -10.79 6.63
N ARG A 2 -4.64 -11.86 7.33
CA ARG A 2 -4.69 -13.25 6.82
C ARG A 2 -6.00 -13.64 6.11
N LEU A 3 -7.14 -13.53 6.82
CA LEU A 3 -8.44 -13.87 6.22
C LEU A 3 -8.77 -13.03 4.98
N ILE A 4 -8.43 -11.73 5.00
CA ILE A 4 -8.67 -10.82 3.88
C ILE A 4 -7.87 -11.27 2.65
N VAL A 5 -6.58 -11.60 2.81
CA VAL A 5 -5.74 -12.00 1.67
C VAL A 5 -6.07 -13.40 1.14
N GLU A 6 -6.56 -14.29 2.00
CA GLU A 6 -7.04 -15.62 1.60
C GLU A 6 -8.40 -15.56 0.86
N GLN A 7 -9.28 -14.64 1.24
CA GLN A 7 -10.66 -14.57 0.70
C GLN A 7 -10.83 -13.53 -0.42
N CYS A 8 -9.89 -12.61 -0.59
CA CYS A 8 -10.00 -11.51 -1.55
C CYS A 8 -8.80 -11.46 -2.51
N PRO A 9 -8.65 -12.44 -3.43
CA PRO A 9 -7.51 -12.52 -4.33
C PRO A 9 -7.46 -11.38 -5.38
N GLY A 10 -8.60 -10.71 -5.62
CA GLY A 10 -8.74 -9.57 -6.53
C GLY A 10 -8.49 -8.20 -5.89
N LEU A 11 -7.87 -8.13 -4.70
CA LEU A 11 -7.52 -6.86 -4.09
C LEU A 11 -6.52 -6.08 -4.95
N VAL A 12 -6.79 -4.79 -5.13
CA VAL A 12 -5.95 -3.85 -5.88
C VAL A 12 -5.25 -2.85 -4.94
N GLU A 13 -5.96 -2.36 -3.92
CA GLU A 13 -5.44 -1.45 -2.89
C GLU A 13 -5.75 -2.04 -1.51
N LEU A 14 -4.73 -2.12 -0.65
CA LEU A 14 -4.85 -2.57 0.73
C LEU A 14 -4.13 -1.60 1.65
N ASP A 15 -4.90 -0.91 2.48
CA ASP A 15 -4.39 -0.04 3.54
C ASP A 15 -4.56 -0.74 4.89
N VAL A 16 -3.44 -0.99 5.56
CA VAL A 16 -3.36 -1.58 6.91
C VAL A 16 -2.60 -0.68 7.87
N SER A 17 -2.59 0.62 7.61
CA SER A 17 -1.95 1.64 8.45
C SER A 17 -2.42 1.53 9.91
N ASP A 18 -1.54 1.92 10.83
CA ASP A 18 -1.78 1.87 12.28
C ASP A 18 -1.99 0.44 12.84
N GLY A 19 -1.68 -0.59 12.04
CA GLY A 19 -1.72 -1.99 12.43
C GLY A 19 -0.57 -2.36 13.38
N THR A 20 -0.67 -2.00 14.65
CA THR A 20 0.38 -2.21 15.68
C THR A 20 0.70 -3.67 16.00
N GLN A 21 -0.12 -4.61 15.56
CA GLN A 21 0.10 -6.06 15.73
C GLN A 21 0.68 -6.72 14.47
N LEU A 22 0.90 -5.95 13.40
CA LEU A 22 1.40 -6.50 12.14
C LEU A 22 2.89 -6.81 12.25
N THR A 23 3.28 -7.97 11.75
CA THR A 23 4.67 -8.43 11.75
C THR A 23 5.15 -8.60 10.31
N ALA A 24 6.44 -8.89 10.12
CA ALA A 24 6.99 -9.23 8.80
C ALA A 24 6.23 -10.38 8.11
N MET A 25 5.64 -11.31 8.88
CA MET A 25 4.81 -12.40 8.34
C MET A 25 3.60 -11.90 7.53
N CYS A 26 3.09 -10.71 7.87
CA CYS A 26 2.01 -10.07 7.11
C CYS A 26 2.44 -9.78 5.67
N VAL A 27 3.65 -9.22 5.50
CA VAL A 27 4.23 -8.89 4.20
C VAL A 27 4.40 -10.16 3.37
N GLN A 28 4.97 -11.22 3.95
CA GLN A 28 5.11 -12.50 3.28
C GLN A 28 3.77 -13.11 2.85
N THR A 29 2.75 -13.00 3.70
CA THR A 29 1.41 -13.52 3.38
C THR A 29 0.81 -12.75 2.20
N ILE A 30 0.97 -11.43 2.16
CA ILE A 30 0.52 -10.58 1.05
C ILE A 30 1.23 -10.97 -0.25
N ILE A 31 2.56 -11.10 -0.23
CA ILE A 31 3.36 -11.50 -1.42
C ILE A 31 2.88 -12.85 -1.98
N ASN A 32 2.56 -13.80 -1.09
CA ASN A 32 2.19 -15.16 -1.48
C ASN A 32 0.77 -15.24 -2.06
N GLN A 33 -0.18 -14.47 -1.53
CA GLN A 33 -1.60 -14.62 -1.83
C GLN A 33 -2.12 -13.58 -2.85
N LEU A 34 -1.60 -12.35 -2.81
CA LEU A 34 -2.16 -11.25 -3.60
C LEU A 34 -1.35 -11.02 -4.88
N ARG A 35 -1.97 -11.29 -6.03
CA ARG A 35 -1.32 -11.17 -7.35
C ARG A 35 -1.64 -9.87 -8.08
N GLN A 36 -2.74 -9.20 -7.74
CA GLN A 36 -3.25 -8.03 -8.46
C GLN A 36 -3.07 -6.70 -7.71
N VAL A 37 -2.46 -6.74 -6.52
CA VAL A 37 -2.28 -5.52 -5.72
C VAL A 37 -1.33 -4.55 -6.41
N GLU A 38 -1.80 -3.32 -6.54
CA GLU A 38 -1.04 -2.19 -7.05
C GLU A 38 -0.63 -1.21 -5.95
N TYR A 39 -1.32 -1.22 -4.81
CA TYR A 39 -1.12 -0.27 -3.72
C TYR A 39 -1.15 -0.94 -2.35
N LEU A 40 -0.09 -0.72 -1.57
CA LEU A 40 -0.01 -1.14 -0.16
C LEU A 40 0.27 0.06 0.75
N SER A 41 -0.40 0.14 1.89
CA SER A 41 -0.03 1.07 2.96
C SER A 41 0.17 0.35 4.29
N PHE A 42 1.36 0.55 4.86
CA PHE A 42 1.83 0.09 6.16
C PHE A 42 2.26 1.27 7.04
N SER A 43 1.67 2.44 6.83
CA SER A 43 2.01 3.64 7.59
C SER A 43 1.81 3.40 9.09
N ARG A 44 2.79 3.79 9.90
CA ARG A 44 2.78 3.64 11.38
C ARG A 44 2.65 2.18 11.87
N CYS A 45 3.01 1.20 11.04
CA CYS A 45 3.14 -0.20 11.45
C CYS A 45 4.51 -0.45 12.10
N TYR A 46 4.69 0.03 13.33
CA TYR A 46 6.00 0.09 14.03
C TYR A 46 6.67 -1.27 14.30
N THR A 47 5.90 -2.35 14.29
CA THR A 47 6.36 -3.71 14.59
C THR A 47 6.88 -4.46 13.35
N VAL A 48 6.62 -3.94 12.15
CA VAL A 48 7.13 -4.53 10.90
C VAL A 48 8.54 -4.03 10.67
N GLN A 49 9.49 -4.97 10.60
CA GLN A 49 10.89 -4.63 10.37
C GLN A 49 11.09 -4.05 8.96
N PRO A 50 11.89 -2.96 8.80
CA PRO A 50 12.13 -2.31 7.52
C PRO A 50 12.55 -3.25 6.37
N ASP A 51 13.39 -4.24 6.67
CA ASP A 51 13.93 -5.15 5.67
C ASP A 51 12.84 -6.04 5.04
N ALA A 52 11.73 -6.28 5.74
CA ALA A 52 10.59 -7.04 5.19
C ALA A 52 9.99 -6.35 3.96
N TYR A 53 10.01 -5.02 3.90
CA TYR A 53 9.50 -4.28 2.74
C TYR A 53 10.35 -4.48 1.49
N LEU A 54 11.62 -4.90 1.61
CA LEU A 54 12.47 -5.19 0.45
C LEU A 54 11.99 -6.42 -0.33
N GLU A 55 11.27 -7.33 0.33
CA GLU A 55 10.70 -8.52 -0.30
C GLU A 55 9.59 -8.19 -1.30
N LEU A 56 8.97 -7.00 -1.16
CA LEU A 56 7.93 -6.50 -2.06
C LEU A 56 8.43 -6.29 -3.50
N LYS A 57 9.76 -6.28 -3.73
CA LYS A 57 10.36 -6.29 -5.08
C LYS A 57 9.89 -7.46 -5.95
N SER A 58 9.41 -8.53 -5.32
CA SER A 58 8.90 -9.73 -6.00
C SER A 58 7.48 -9.56 -6.55
N MET A 59 6.79 -8.45 -6.25
CA MET A 59 5.42 -8.18 -6.67
C MET A 59 5.40 -7.29 -7.93
N PRO A 60 5.23 -7.87 -9.14
CA PRO A 60 5.38 -7.12 -10.40
C PRO A 60 4.30 -6.05 -10.64
N ASN A 61 3.12 -6.21 -10.03
CA ASN A 61 2.00 -5.28 -10.18
C ASN A 61 2.02 -4.15 -9.13
N LEU A 62 2.85 -4.27 -8.08
CA LEU A 62 2.90 -3.29 -7.00
C LEU A 62 3.54 -2.00 -7.51
N ARG A 63 2.81 -0.89 -7.41
CA ARG A 63 3.23 0.43 -7.91
C ARG A 63 3.45 1.44 -6.81
N TYR A 64 2.77 1.29 -5.67
CA TYR A 64 2.79 2.24 -4.58
C TYR A 64 2.95 1.54 -3.23
N LEU A 65 3.82 2.09 -2.39
CA LEU A 65 4.00 1.66 -1.01
C LEU A 65 4.06 2.87 -0.10
N ASP A 66 3.14 2.94 0.86
CA ASP A 66 3.18 3.93 1.93
C ASP A 66 3.68 3.32 3.23
N VAL A 67 4.68 3.96 3.81
CA VAL A 67 5.41 3.60 5.03
C VAL A 67 5.68 4.86 5.85
N TYR A 68 4.69 5.74 5.98
CA TYR A 68 4.83 6.98 6.74
C TYR A 68 5.07 6.68 8.22
N GLY A 69 5.97 7.45 8.85
CA GLY A 69 6.20 7.41 10.30
C GLY A 69 7.00 6.20 10.81
N ILE A 70 7.50 5.32 9.94
CA ILE A 70 8.31 4.15 10.35
C ILE A 70 9.79 4.24 9.95
N LEU A 71 10.15 5.05 8.96
CA LEU A 71 11.52 5.19 8.45
C LEU A 71 11.96 6.66 8.44
N ASN A 72 13.26 6.89 8.65
CA ASN A 72 13.88 8.19 8.42
C ASN A 72 14.23 8.38 6.92
N GLU A 73 14.57 9.60 6.50
CA GLU A 73 14.83 9.90 5.08
C GLU A 73 16.01 9.11 4.48
N LYS A 74 17.04 8.79 5.27
CA LYS A 74 18.16 7.98 4.79
C LYS A 74 17.69 6.57 4.44
N ALA A 75 16.94 5.94 5.33
CA ALA A 75 16.37 4.61 5.10
C ALA A 75 15.34 4.62 3.96
N LEU A 76 14.50 5.67 3.86
CA LEU A 76 13.59 5.84 2.72
C LEU A 76 14.33 5.97 1.39
N SER A 77 15.46 6.69 1.35
CA SER A 77 16.30 6.78 0.16
C SER A 77 16.83 5.41 -0.26
N THR A 78 17.35 4.62 0.67
CA THR A 78 17.79 3.25 0.43
C THR A 78 16.65 2.34 -0.05
N LEU A 79 15.46 2.46 0.56
CA LEU A 79 14.28 1.70 0.16
C LEU A 79 13.86 2.05 -1.29
N ARG A 80 13.81 3.33 -1.63
CA ARG A 80 13.51 3.80 -3.00
C ARG A 80 14.52 3.29 -4.03
N GLN A 81 15.81 3.26 -3.68
CA GLN A 81 16.85 2.71 -4.56
C GLN A 81 16.70 1.20 -4.75
N SER A 82 16.29 0.49 -3.70
CA SER A 82 16.11 -0.97 -3.73
C SER A 82 14.83 -1.38 -4.48
N LEU A 83 13.83 -0.51 -4.52
CA LEU A 83 12.51 -0.75 -5.11
C LEU A 83 12.18 0.29 -6.21
N PRO A 84 12.96 0.37 -7.30
CA PRO A 84 12.88 1.46 -8.26
C PRO A 84 11.55 1.51 -9.06
N HIS A 85 10.79 0.41 -9.09
CA HIS A 85 9.48 0.35 -9.75
C HIS A 85 8.32 0.74 -8.82
N ILE A 86 8.59 0.92 -7.52
CA ILE A 86 7.56 1.23 -6.50
C ILE A 86 7.75 2.67 -6.04
N GLN A 87 6.69 3.46 -6.14
CA GLN A 87 6.66 4.83 -5.65
C GLN A 87 6.38 4.83 -4.14
N ILE A 88 7.38 5.22 -3.36
CA ILE A 88 7.33 5.21 -1.89
C ILE A 88 6.80 6.55 -1.35
N ASN A 89 5.77 6.50 -0.48
CA ASN A 89 5.20 7.66 0.21
C ASN A 89 4.74 8.77 -0.75
N LYS A 90 4.03 8.39 -1.81
CA LYS A 90 3.61 9.34 -2.85
C LYS A 90 2.36 10.13 -2.45
N TYR A 91 1.40 9.47 -1.81
CA TYR A 91 0.11 10.07 -1.48
C TYR A 91 -0.13 10.00 0.02
N LEU A 92 -0.39 11.15 0.63
CA LEU A 92 -0.65 11.22 2.07
C LEU A 92 -2.03 10.66 2.46
N PHE A 93 -2.96 10.58 1.51
CA PHE A 93 -4.35 10.27 1.75
C PHE A 93 -4.82 9.10 0.90
N SER A 94 -5.47 8.12 1.53
CA SER A 94 -6.12 7.00 0.82
C SER A 94 -7.18 7.50 -0.16
N SER A 95 -7.31 6.79 -1.28
CA SER A 95 -8.36 7.03 -2.28
C SER A 95 -9.57 6.10 -2.10
N VAL A 96 -9.44 5.05 -1.28
CA VAL A 96 -10.45 4.01 -1.07
C VAL A 96 -11.76 4.61 -0.59
N ALA A 97 -12.84 4.26 -1.30
CA ALA A 97 -14.22 4.68 -1.02
C ALA A 97 -14.43 6.20 -0.94
N ARG A 98 -13.45 7.03 -1.32
CA ARG A 98 -13.64 8.48 -1.38
C ARG A 98 -14.60 8.82 -2.51
N PRO A 99 -15.67 9.60 -2.25
CA PRO A 99 -16.67 9.93 -3.25
C PRO A 99 -16.04 10.65 -4.44
N THR A 100 -15.11 11.57 -4.17
CA THR A 100 -14.46 12.36 -5.20
C THR A 100 -12.96 12.35 -4.97
N VAL A 101 -12.20 12.01 -6.01
CA VAL A 101 -10.73 11.97 -5.99
C VAL A 101 -10.16 12.81 -7.13
N GLY A 102 -9.06 13.53 -6.85
CA GLY A 102 -8.40 14.38 -7.82
C GLY A 102 -9.23 15.57 -8.32
N ILE A 103 -9.05 15.92 -9.60
CA ILE A 103 -9.63 17.13 -10.23
C ILE A 103 -11.10 16.90 -10.65
N ARG A 104 -11.58 15.65 -10.66
CA ARG A 104 -12.94 15.26 -11.12
C ARG A 104 -14.02 15.55 -10.07
N ARG A 105 -14.16 16.82 -9.68
CA ARG A 105 -15.13 17.29 -8.67
C ARG A 105 -16.61 17.13 -9.04
N THR A 106 -16.90 16.71 -10.27
CA THR A 106 -18.27 16.51 -10.78
C THR A 106 -18.73 15.05 -10.76
N SER A 107 -17.90 14.13 -10.22
CA SER A 107 -18.23 12.71 -10.14
C SER A 107 -18.19 12.20 -8.68
N ILE A 108 -19.10 11.29 -8.37
CA ILE A 108 -19.13 10.51 -7.14
C ILE A 108 -18.87 9.05 -7.51
N TRP A 109 -17.79 8.45 -7.01
CA TRP A 109 -17.34 7.09 -7.32
C TRP A 109 -17.29 6.80 -8.83
N GLY A 110 -16.82 7.76 -9.61
CA GLY A 110 -16.73 7.65 -11.08
C GLY A 110 -18.05 7.90 -11.82
N LEU A 111 -19.17 8.08 -11.11
CA LEU A 111 -20.46 8.41 -11.69
C LEU A 111 -20.62 9.94 -11.74
N ARG A 112 -20.87 10.49 -12.93
CA ARG A 112 -21.13 11.93 -13.09
C ARG A 112 -22.46 12.28 -12.43
N VAL A 113 -22.48 13.29 -11.57
CA VAL A 113 -23.66 13.68 -10.79
C VAL A 113 -24.24 15.04 -11.18
N ARG A 114 -23.64 15.72 -12.17
CA ARG A 114 -24.16 16.95 -12.78
C ARG A 114 -23.94 16.88 -14.29
N ASP A 115 -24.99 17.14 -15.05
CA ASP A 115 -24.92 17.38 -16.49
C ASP A 115 -24.15 18.67 -16.79
#